data_AF-A0A9P3FF12-F1
#
_entry.id   AF-A0A9P3FF12-F1
#
_cell.length_a   1.000
_cell.length_b   1.000
_cell.length_c   1.000
_cell.angle_alpha   90.00
_cell.angle_beta   90.00
_cell.angle_gamma   90.00
#
_symmetry.space_group_name_H-M   'P 1'
#
loop_
_entity.id
_entity.type
_entity.pdbx_description
1 polymer ?
#
loop_
_entity_poly.entity_id
_entity_poly.type
_entity_poly.pdbx_seq_one_letter_code
_entity_poly.pdbx_strand_id
1 'polypeptide(L)'
;MPSTISPSVPSIAKNQVLESLICASFTLHSGGKTVLEFAKTLFGNIAVSTAVEERQHDEKMVGMNGGFGEGYACTSLARAYSLLIEHGEDVNAQDLKNIALERFLADDFQYQVERVRCGG
;
A
#
# COMPACT_ATOMS: atom_id res chain seq x y z
N MET A 1 -10.75 -7.95 10.32
CA MET A 1 -9.47 -8.59 10.65
C MET A 1 -8.92 -9.04 9.32
N PRO A 2 -7.78 -8.48 8.91
CA PRO A 2 -7.25 -8.72 7.58
C PRO A 2 -6.87 -10.19 7.44
N SER A 3 -7.03 -10.70 6.24
CA SER A 3 -6.73 -12.09 5.91
C SER A 3 -5.83 -12.16 4.69
N THR A 4 -5.20 -13.30 4.45
CA THR A 4 -4.42 -13.54 3.25
C THR A 4 -5.22 -13.21 2.00
N ILE A 5 -4.59 -12.53 1.04
CA ILE A 5 -5.23 -12.13 -0.21
C ILE A 5 -5.68 -13.38 -0.99
N SER A 6 -6.87 -13.34 -1.60
CA SER A 6 -7.42 -14.52 -2.28
C SER A 6 -6.49 -15.04 -3.38
N PRO A 7 -6.34 -16.37 -3.53
CA PRO A 7 -5.60 -16.96 -4.64
C PRO A 7 -6.17 -16.58 -6.01
N SER A 8 -7.46 -16.23 -6.10
CA SER A 8 -8.13 -15.82 -7.35
C SER A 8 -7.71 -14.45 -7.87
N VAL A 9 -7.14 -13.59 -7.02
CA VAL A 9 -6.63 -12.28 -7.44
C VAL A 9 -5.44 -12.48 -8.39
N PRO A 10 -5.40 -11.85 -9.58
CA PRO A 10 -4.29 -11.99 -10.51
C PRO A 10 -2.94 -11.61 -9.89
N SER A 11 -1.87 -12.30 -10.29
CA SER A 11 -0.52 -12.04 -9.78
C SER A 11 -0.05 -10.60 -10.01
N ILE A 12 -0.41 -10.01 -11.16
CA ILE A 12 -0.11 -8.62 -11.48
C ILE A 12 -0.74 -7.67 -10.46
N ALA A 13 -2.03 -7.87 -10.14
CA ALA A 13 -2.73 -7.05 -9.15
C ALA A 13 -2.16 -7.25 -7.74
N LYS A 14 -1.81 -8.49 -7.37
CA LYS A 14 -1.12 -8.79 -6.10
C LYS A 14 0.19 -8.04 -5.97
N ASN A 15 1.01 -8.04 -7.01
CA ASN A 15 2.28 -7.34 -7.03
C ASN A 15 2.07 -5.82 -6.92
N GLN A 16 1.11 -5.26 -7.66
CA GLN A 16 0.79 -3.83 -7.58
C GLN A 16 0.29 -3.41 -6.18
N VAL A 17 -0.52 -4.25 -5.52
CA VAL A 17 -0.94 -4.01 -4.13
C VAL A 17 0.28 -4.07 -3.20
N LEU A 18 1.12 -5.11 -3.31
CA LEU A 18 2.32 -5.25 -2.49
C LEU A 18 3.27 -4.05 -2.66
N GLU A 19 3.63 -3.70 -3.89
CA GLU A 19 4.49 -2.55 -4.20
C GLU A 19 3.93 -1.25 -3.62
N SER A 20 2.62 -1.02 -3.76
CA SER A 20 1.95 0.17 -3.23
C SER A 20 2.02 0.24 -1.70
N LEU A 21 1.87 -0.90 -1.00
CA LEU A 21 2.00 -0.97 0.46
C LEU A 21 3.45 -0.77 0.91
N ILE A 22 4.42 -1.36 0.21
CA ILE A 22 5.85 -1.16 0.51
C ILE A 22 6.22 0.31 0.33
N CYS A 23 5.87 0.92 -0.81
CA CYS A 23 6.10 2.35 -1.06
C CYS A 23 5.52 3.23 0.06
N ALA A 24 4.25 3.01 0.42
CA ALA A 24 3.63 3.75 1.51
C ALA A 24 4.37 3.58 2.84
N SER A 25 4.83 2.37 3.15
CA SER A 25 5.51 2.08 4.41
C SER A 25 6.87 2.78 4.57
N PHE A 26 7.59 2.98 3.47
CA PHE A 26 8.88 3.69 3.46
C PHE A 26 8.71 5.20 3.54
N THR A 27 7.67 5.74 2.89
CA THR A 27 7.35 7.18 2.96
C THR A 27 6.80 7.58 4.33
N LEU A 28 6.05 6.70 5.00
CA LEU A 28 5.44 6.99 6.31
C LEU A 28 6.45 6.84 7.45
N HIS A 29 7.04 7.96 7.88
CA HIS A 29 7.91 8.01 9.07
C HIS A 29 7.23 7.45 10.34
N SER A 30 5.94 7.74 10.50
CA SER A 30 5.07 7.15 11.54
C SER A 30 3.89 6.46 10.87
N GLY A 31 3.59 5.21 11.25
CA GLY A 31 2.56 4.38 10.62
C GLY A 31 3.07 3.36 9.60
N GLY A 32 4.30 3.51 9.09
CA GLY A 32 4.89 2.55 8.14
C GLY A 32 4.95 1.11 8.67
N LYS A 33 5.20 0.93 9.97
CA LYS A 33 5.14 -0.38 10.63
C LYS A 33 3.76 -1.03 10.53
N THR A 34 2.68 -0.26 10.75
CA THR A 34 1.31 -0.78 10.66
C THR A 34 0.99 -1.26 9.24
N VAL A 35 1.44 -0.50 8.23
CA VAL A 35 1.29 -0.89 6.81
C VAL A 35 2.09 -2.16 6.50
N LEU A 36 3.31 -2.32 7.03
CA LEU A 36 4.10 -3.53 6.85
C LEU A 36 3.46 -4.77 7.51
N GLU A 37 2.92 -4.64 8.73
CA GLU A 37 2.25 -5.76 9.39
C GLU A 37 0.96 -6.16 8.65
N PHE A 38 0.23 -5.18 8.11
CA PHE A 38 -0.89 -5.44 7.21
C PHE A 38 -0.45 -6.18 5.94
N ALA A 39 0.63 -5.72 5.28
CA ALA A 39 1.18 -6.40 4.11
C ALA A 39 1.60 -7.84 4.42
N LYS A 40 2.22 -8.09 5.59
CA LYS A 40 2.60 -9.44 6.02
C LYS A 40 1.39 -10.34 6.23
N THR A 41 0.26 -9.78 6.67
CA THR A 41 -0.98 -10.52 6.82
C THR A 41 -1.55 -10.95 5.46
N LEU A 42 -1.47 -10.06 4.46
CA LEU A 42 -1.95 -10.33 3.10
C LEU A 42 -1.06 -11.31 2.32
N PHE A 43 0.26 -11.12 2.35
CA PHE A 43 1.22 -11.77 1.44
C PHE A 43 2.18 -12.75 2.14
N GLY A 44 2.19 -12.78 3.47
CA GLY A 44 3.14 -13.54 4.26
C GLY A 44 4.48 -12.81 4.46
N ASN A 45 5.24 -13.25 5.47
CA ASN A 45 6.47 -12.58 5.89
C ASN A 45 7.56 -12.60 4.81
N ILE A 46 7.73 -13.72 4.11
CA ILE A 46 8.84 -13.89 3.13
C ILE A 46 8.68 -12.91 1.97
N ALA A 47 7.50 -12.86 1.34
CA ALA A 47 7.24 -11.98 0.20
C ALA A 47 7.44 -10.50 0.56
N VAL A 48 6.97 -10.09 1.75
CA VAL A 48 7.13 -8.72 2.24
C VAL A 48 8.60 -8.41 2.52
N SER A 49 9.34 -9.31 3.18
CA SER A 49 10.77 -9.11 3.45
C SER A 49 11.57 -8.95 2.16
N THR A 50 11.32 -9.78 1.15
CA THR A 50 11.98 -9.64 -0.17
C THR A 50 11.67 -8.29 -0.80
N ALA A 51 10.40 -7.87 -0.84
CA ALA A 51 10.01 -6.58 -1.43
C ALA A 51 10.59 -5.37 -0.66
N VAL A 52 10.72 -5.47 0.67
CA VAL A 52 11.40 -4.46 1.50
C VAL A 52 12.89 -4.37 1.16
N GLU A 53 13.57 -5.50 1.01
CA GLU A 53 15.00 -5.54 0.64
C GLU A 53 15.24 -4.96 -0.76
N GLU A 54 14.41 -5.33 -1.73
CA GLU A 54 14.43 -4.77 -3.08
C GLU A 54 14.24 -3.25 -3.05
N ARG A 55 13.24 -2.77 -2.28
CA ARG A 55 12.99 -1.33 -2.14
C ARG A 55 14.16 -0.58 -1.49
N GLN A 56 14.79 -1.16 -0.46
CA GLN A 56 15.97 -0.56 0.18
C GLN A 56 17.14 -0.45 -0.81
N HIS A 57 17.32 -1.47 -1.65
CA HIS A 57 18.35 -1.44 -2.68
C HIS A 57 18.06 -0.34 -3.71
N ASP A 58 16.81 -0.18 -4.13
CA ASP A 58 16.38 0.87 -5.07
C ASP A 58 16.59 2.28 -4.49
N GLU A 59 16.19 2.52 -3.24
CA GLU A 59 16.38 3.83 -2.60
C GLU A 59 17.85 4.21 -2.44
N LYS A 60 18.71 3.21 -2.20
CA LYS A 60 20.16 3.41 -2.13
C LYS A 60 20.75 3.81 -3.50
N MET A 61 20.16 3.33 -4.60
CA MET A 61 20.61 3.63 -5.96
C MET A 61 20.06 4.96 -6.49
N VAL A 62 18.84 5.35 -6.10
CA VAL A 62 18.16 6.57 -6.58
C VAL A 62 18.65 7.84 -5.84
N GLY A 63 19.28 7.69 -4.67
CA GLY A 63 19.80 8.80 -3.88
C GLY A 63 18.70 9.55 -3.13
N MET A 64 19.05 10.15 -1.99
CA MET A 64 18.17 10.78 -0.99
C MET A 64 17.23 11.90 -1.49
N ASN A 65 17.27 12.27 -2.77
CA ASN A 65 16.46 13.34 -3.37
C ASN A 65 15.13 12.86 -3.96
N GLY A 66 14.86 11.55 -3.98
CA GLY A 66 13.61 10.97 -4.50
C GLY A 66 12.48 10.86 -3.46
N GLY A 67 12.56 11.59 -2.34
CA GLY A 67 11.60 11.53 -1.25
C GLY A 67 10.22 12.01 -1.67
N PHE A 68 9.41 11.12 -2.23
CA PHE A 68 7.99 11.37 -2.41
C PHE A 68 7.36 11.53 -1.03
N GLY A 69 6.93 12.74 -0.69
CA GLY A 69 6.39 13.09 0.64
C GLY A 69 5.08 12.37 0.98
N GLU A 70 4.50 12.66 2.14
CA GLU A 70 3.33 11.95 2.69
C GLU A 70 2.12 11.86 1.74
N GLY A 71 1.94 12.83 0.83
CA GLY A 71 0.90 12.76 -0.20
C GLY A 71 1.04 11.57 -1.17
N TYR A 72 2.27 11.08 -1.39
CA TYR A 72 2.54 9.89 -2.17
C TYR A 72 2.22 8.60 -1.41
N ALA A 73 2.44 8.57 -0.10
CA ALA A 73 1.98 7.47 0.73
C ALA A 73 0.45 7.36 0.69
N CYS A 74 -0.27 8.47 0.83
CA CYS A 74 -1.72 8.50 0.71
C CYS A 74 -2.20 7.97 -0.65
N THR A 75 -1.56 8.42 -1.75
CA THR A 75 -1.85 7.94 -3.11
C THR A 75 -1.59 6.44 -3.26
N SER A 76 -0.49 5.95 -2.69
CA SER A 76 -0.10 4.53 -2.76
C SER A 76 -1.09 3.66 -1.98
N LEU A 77 -1.50 4.08 -0.78
CA LEU A 77 -2.55 3.40 -0.01
C LEU A 77 -3.89 3.41 -0.75
N ALA A 78 -4.25 4.53 -1.39
CA ALA A 78 -5.47 4.65 -2.18
C ALA A 78 -5.47 3.72 -3.43
N ARG A 79 -4.30 3.51 -4.03
CA ARG A 79 -4.12 2.56 -5.13
C ARG A 79 -4.28 1.12 -4.67
N ALA A 80 -3.61 0.73 -3.59
CA ALA A 80 -3.79 -0.59 -2.98
C ALA A 80 -5.26 -0.84 -2.59
N TYR A 81 -5.93 0.15 -1.98
CA TYR A 81 -7.35 0.10 -1.64
C TYR A 81 -8.22 -0.15 -2.87
N SER A 82 -8.01 0.62 -3.94
CA SER A 82 -8.83 0.51 -5.17
C SER A 82 -8.68 -0.85 -5.83
N LEU A 83 -7.46 -1.40 -5.89
CA LEU A 83 -7.18 -2.73 -6.44
C LEU A 83 -7.80 -3.85 -5.59
N LEU A 84 -7.78 -3.72 -4.26
CA LEU A 84 -8.45 -4.68 -3.38
C LEU A 84 -9.96 -4.68 -3.62
N ILE A 85 -10.60 -3.50 -3.72
CA ILE A 85 -12.03 -3.40 -4.05
C ILE A 85 -12.34 -3.98 -5.43
N GLU A 86 -11.54 -3.67 -6.45
CA GLU A 86 -11.73 -4.16 -7.82
C GLU A 86 -11.75 -5.69 -7.90
N HIS A 87 -11.00 -6.36 -7.03
CA HIS A 87 -10.91 -7.82 -6.99
C HIS A 87 -11.73 -8.49 -5.88
N GLY A 88 -12.66 -7.76 -5.25
CA GLY A 88 -13.59 -8.33 -4.25
C GLY A 88 -12.96 -8.62 -2.89
N GLU A 89 -11.85 -7.97 -2.56
CA GLU A 89 -11.16 -8.06 -1.27
C GLU A 89 -11.69 -6.99 -0.29
N ASP A 90 -13.02 -6.83 -0.18
CA ASP A 90 -13.65 -5.72 0.53
C ASP A 90 -13.25 -5.61 2.01
N VAL A 91 -13.09 -6.75 2.69
CA VAL A 91 -12.67 -6.78 4.10
C VAL A 91 -11.24 -6.25 4.25
N ASN A 92 -10.33 -6.71 3.39
CA ASN A 92 -8.95 -6.27 3.37
C ASN A 92 -8.85 -4.78 2.96
N ALA A 93 -9.66 -4.35 1.99
CA ALA A 93 -9.76 -2.95 1.59
C ALA A 93 -10.25 -2.06 2.75
N GLN A 94 -11.26 -2.50 3.50
CA GLN A 94 -11.78 -1.74 4.63
C GLN A 94 -10.76 -1.64 5.77
N ASP A 95 -10.04 -2.71 6.08
CA ASP A 95 -8.97 -2.69 7.07
C ASP A 95 -7.83 -1.75 6.62
N LEU A 96 -7.45 -1.76 5.33
CA LEU A 96 -6.48 -0.81 4.77
C LEU A 96 -6.96 0.65 4.85
N LYS A 97 -8.24 0.89 4.57
CA LYS A 97 -8.86 2.22 4.71
C LYS A 97 -8.75 2.70 6.16
N ASN A 98 -9.03 1.84 7.14
CA ASN A 98 -8.89 2.22 8.55
C ASN A 98 -7.44 2.63 8.88
N ILE A 99 -6.44 1.86 8.41
CA ILE A 99 -5.02 2.20 8.56
C ILE A 99 -4.70 3.56 7.92
N ALA A 100 -5.23 3.84 6.72
CA ALA A 100 -5.01 5.12 6.06
C ALA A 100 -5.65 6.28 6.86
N LEU A 101 -6.84 6.09 7.40
CA LEU A 101 -7.58 7.10 8.18
C LEU A 101 -6.99 7.37 9.57
N GLU A 102 -6.14 6.49 10.09
CA GLU A 102 -5.34 6.79 11.29
C GLU A 102 -4.28 7.89 11.01
N ARG A 103 -3.92 8.10 9.74
CA ARG A 103 -2.86 9.03 9.33
C ARG A 103 -3.34 10.22 8.51
N PHE A 104 -4.31 10.01 7.63
CA PHE A 104 -4.79 10.99 6.67
C PHE A 104 -6.23 11.40 6.97
N LEU A 105 -6.59 12.62 6.58
CA LEU A 105 -7.99 13.05 6.63
C LEU A 105 -8.83 12.22 5.66
N ALA A 106 -10.07 11.94 6.04
CA ALA A 106 -10.98 11.13 5.23
C ALA A 106 -11.20 11.72 3.83
N ASP A 107 -11.36 13.04 3.74
CA ASP A 107 -11.56 13.75 2.48
C ASP A 107 -10.32 13.67 1.58
N ASP A 108 -9.12 13.79 2.16
CA ASP A 108 -7.87 13.66 1.42
C ASP A 108 -7.68 12.24 0.87
N PHE A 109 -7.95 11.23 1.69
CA PHE A 109 -7.87 9.84 1.26
C PHE A 109 -8.89 9.51 0.16
N GLN A 110 -10.13 9.98 0.33
CA GLN A 110 -11.19 9.79 -0.66
C GLN A 110 -10.86 10.48 -1.98
N TYR A 111 -10.33 11.71 -1.93
CA TYR A 111 -9.83 12.41 -3.11
C TYR A 111 -8.74 11.62 -3.84
N GLN A 112 -7.82 11.00 -3.10
CA GLN A 112 -6.80 10.13 -3.71
C GLN A 112 -7.40 8.88 -4.36
N VAL A 113 -8.38 8.24 -3.72
CA VAL A 113 -9.07 7.07 -4.28
C VAL A 113 -9.76 7.44 -5.60
N GLU A 114 -10.48 8.56 -5.65
CA GLU A 114 -11.13 9.03 -6.86
C GLU A 114 -10.12 9.35 -7.97
N ARG A 115 -9.03 10.04 -7.61
CA ARG A 115 -7.96 10.38 -8.54
C ARG A 115 -7.33 9.14 -9.17
N VAL A 116 -7.02 8.12 -8.37
CA VAL A 116 -6.44 6.86 -8.87
C VAL A 116 -7.40 6.13 -9.80
N ARG A 117 -8.70 6.09 -9.46
CA ARG A 117 -9.72 5.44 -10.31
C ARG A 117 -9.92 6.15 -11.65
N CYS A 118 -9.66 7.46 -11.72
CA CYS A 118 -9.72 8.23 -12.96
C CYS A 118 -8.41 8.21 -13.79
N GLY A 119 -7.41 7.40 -13.40
CA GLY A 119 -6.16 7.25 -14.15
C GLY A 119 -5.11 8.33 -13.87
N GLY A 120 -5.16 8.96 -12.68
CA GLY A 120 -4.19 9.96 -12.23
C GLY A 120 -2.79 9.44 -11.93
#